data_AF-A0A352UIQ9-F1
#
_entry.id   AF-A0A352UIQ9-F1
#
_cell.length_a   1.000
_cell.length_b   1.000
_cell.length_c   1.000
_cell.angle_alpha   90.00
_cell.angle_beta   90.00
_cell.angle_gamma   90.00
#
_symmetry.space_group_name_H-M   'P 1'
#
loop_
_entity.id
_entity.type
_entity.pdbx_description
1 polymer ?
#
loop_
_entity_poly.entity_id
_entity_poly.type
_entity_poly.pdbx_seq_one_letter_code
_entity_poly.pdbx_strand_id
1 'polypeptide(L)'
;MNERDFIGYGPNPPKIEWPDSARVAVSVVVNYEEGSEYSLLDGDPHRETNSEVPSPLPLDERDLANESFFEYGSRVGVWRIMDILGQYRVPATFFCCALALERNPQVGPEIVRRGHEVFGHGYRWEEYYKMDRDTEREAIRKAVESITRTTGERPLGWYTR
;
A
#
# COMPACT_ATOMS: atom_id res chain seq x y z
N MET A 1 15.43 30.22 1.76
CA MET A 1 14.68 29.76 0.57
C MET A 1 13.43 29.07 1.08
N ASN A 2 12.28 29.27 0.44
CA ASN A 2 11.10 28.48 0.77
C ASN A 2 11.31 27.10 0.13
N GLU A 3 11.40 26.04 0.94
CA GLU A 3 11.69 24.67 0.48
C GLU A 3 10.50 24.00 -0.22
N ARG A 4 9.45 24.78 -0.49
CA ARG A 4 8.17 24.33 -1.05
C ARG A 4 7.93 25.05 -2.36
N ASP A 5 7.59 24.28 -3.39
CA ASP A 5 7.09 24.80 -4.65
C ASP A 5 5.56 24.96 -4.57
N PHE A 6 5.10 26.20 -4.55
CA PHE A 6 3.68 26.56 -4.61
C PHE A 6 3.21 26.98 -6.01
N ILE A 7 4.14 27.10 -6.97
CA ILE A 7 3.86 27.59 -8.31
C ILE A 7 3.58 26.40 -9.25
N GLY A 8 4.43 25.38 -9.23
CA GLY A 8 4.38 24.27 -10.17
C GLY A 8 4.37 24.77 -11.62
N TYR A 9 3.37 24.36 -12.39
CA TYR A 9 3.23 24.76 -13.81
C TYR A 9 2.60 26.15 -14.03
N GLY A 10 2.02 26.77 -12.99
CA GLY A 10 1.29 28.03 -13.14
C GLY A 10 0.19 27.96 -14.22
N PRO A 11 -0.05 29.04 -15.00
CA PRO A 11 -1.10 29.07 -16.03
C PRO A 11 -0.74 28.27 -17.30
N ASN A 12 0.46 27.71 -17.40
CA ASN A 12 0.97 27.08 -18.62
C ASN A 12 1.36 25.61 -18.37
N PRO A 13 0.40 24.72 -18.07
CA PRO A 13 0.66 23.29 -17.95
C PRO A 13 1.18 22.71 -19.27
N PRO A 14 2.06 21.69 -19.22
CA PRO A 14 2.52 21.03 -20.43
C PRO A 14 1.34 20.38 -21.17
N LYS A 15 1.40 20.39 -22.50
CA LYS A 15 0.48 19.60 -23.31
C LYS A 15 0.91 18.13 -23.21
N ILE A 16 0.07 17.31 -22.59
CA ILE A 16 0.29 15.87 -22.49
C ILE A 16 -0.45 15.19 -23.63
N GLU A 17 0.25 14.34 -24.37
CA GLU A 17 -0.32 13.50 -25.42
C GLU A 17 -0.33 12.05 -24.92
N TRP A 18 -1.51 11.59 -24.50
CA TRP A 18 -1.70 10.21 -24.08
C TRP A 18 -1.79 9.28 -25.28
N PRO A 19 -1.44 7.98 -25.10
CA PRO A 19 -1.70 6.95 -26.11
C PRO A 19 -3.14 7.01 -26.64
N ASP A 20 -3.31 6.67 -27.91
CA ASP A 20 -4.62 6.64 -28.60
C ASP A 20 -5.37 7.98 -28.59
N SER A 21 -4.67 9.10 -28.39
CA SER A 21 -5.28 10.44 -28.25
C SER A 21 -6.29 10.51 -27.10
N ALA A 22 -6.11 9.70 -26.05
CA ALA A 22 -6.97 9.72 -24.88
C ALA A 22 -6.99 11.11 -24.22
N ARG A 23 -8.18 11.52 -23.74
CA ARG A 23 -8.37 12.83 -23.10
C ARG A 23 -8.07 12.81 -21.60
N VAL A 24 -8.00 11.62 -21.00
CA VAL A 24 -7.77 11.41 -19.57
C VAL A 24 -7.03 10.09 -19.39
N ALA A 25 -6.07 10.07 -18.47
CA ALA A 25 -5.49 8.86 -17.94
C ALA A 25 -6.08 8.61 -16.55
N VAL A 26 -6.55 7.38 -16.31
CA VAL A 26 -7.09 6.97 -15.01
C VAL A 26 -6.13 5.94 -14.43
N SER A 27 -5.62 6.20 -13.23
CA SER A 27 -4.80 5.25 -12.47
C SER A 27 -5.62 4.68 -11.33
N VAL A 28 -5.88 3.38 -11.36
CA VAL A 28 -6.59 2.66 -10.29
C VAL A 28 -5.54 2.08 -9.34
N VAL A 29 -5.58 2.52 -8.08
CA VAL A 29 -4.69 2.08 -7.03
C VAL A 29 -5.45 1.22 -6.03
N VAL A 30 -4.84 0.11 -5.64
CA VAL A 30 -5.35 -0.77 -4.57
C VAL A 30 -4.27 -0.87 -3.51
N ASN A 31 -4.52 -0.35 -2.30
CA ASN A 31 -3.59 -0.57 -1.19
C ASN A 31 -3.78 -1.99 -0.65
N TYR A 32 -2.68 -2.64 -0.29
CA TYR A 32 -2.65 -3.92 0.39
C TYR A 32 -1.78 -3.78 1.63
N GLU A 33 -2.45 -3.48 2.74
CA GLU A 33 -1.87 -3.06 4.01
C GLU A 33 -2.15 -4.08 5.11
N GLU A 34 -3.16 -4.94 4.90
CA GLU A 34 -3.75 -5.77 5.93
C GLU A 34 -2.81 -6.88 6.41
N GLY A 35 -2.57 -6.89 7.71
CA GLY A 35 -1.50 -7.64 8.36
C GLY A 35 -0.20 -6.85 8.49
N SER A 36 -0.18 -5.53 8.26
CA SER A 36 1.01 -4.70 8.49
C SER A 36 0.76 -3.44 9.31
N GLU A 37 -0.51 -3.16 9.61
CA GLU A 37 -1.00 -2.15 10.56
C GLU A 37 -0.51 -2.39 11.98
N TYR A 38 -0.61 -1.39 12.85
CA TYR A 38 -0.17 -1.50 14.24
C TYR A 38 -0.90 -2.65 14.97
N SER A 39 -0.12 -3.54 15.57
CA SER A 39 -0.62 -4.70 16.29
C SER A 39 0.19 -5.00 17.53
N LEU A 40 -0.50 -5.13 18.67
CA LEU A 40 0.13 -5.58 19.92
C LEU A 40 0.74 -6.99 19.79
N LEU A 41 0.25 -7.83 18.86
CA LEU A 41 0.82 -9.14 18.57
C LEU A 41 2.21 -9.05 17.91
N ASP A 42 2.50 -7.93 17.25
CA ASP A 42 3.79 -7.64 16.63
C ASP A 42 4.74 -6.89 17.56
N GLY A 43 4.32 -6.66 18.82
CA GLY A 43 5.07 -5.91 19.81
C GLY A 43 4.97 -4.39 19.67
N ASP A 44 4.02 -3.91 18.85
CA ASP A 44 3.77 -2.49 18.70
C ASP A 44 3.22 -1.88 20.01
N PRO A 45 3.49 -0.60 20.30
CA PRO A 45 3.10 0.01 21.57
C PRO A 45 1.59 0.29 21.69
N HIS A 46 0.86 0.21 20.58
CA HIS A 46 -0.58 0.39 20.54
C HIS A 46 -1.21 -0.41 19.40
N ARG A 47 -2.53 -0.62 19.47
CA ARG A 47 -3.35 -1.13 18.35
C ARG A 47 -3.51 -0.10 17.23
N GLU A 48 -3.92 -0.56 16.06
CA GLU A 48 -4.37 0.33 14.98
C GLU A 48 -5.64 1.10 15.36
N THR A 49 -5.65 2.38 15.01
CA THR A 49 -6.74 3.34 15.30
C THR A 49 -7.61 3.66 14.10
N ASN A 50 -7.10 3.46 12.88
CA ASN A 50 -7.90 3.52 11.67
C ASN A 50 -8.87 2.33 11.67
N SER A 51 -10.17 2.63 11.66
CA SER A 51 -11.22 1.63 11.78
C SER A 51 -12.49 2.08 11.07
N GLU A 52 -13.34 1.13 10.67
CA GLU A 52 -14.67 1.42 10.12
C GLU A 52 -15.60 2.07 11.15
N VAL A 53 -15.41 1.74 12.44
CA VAL A 53 -16.20 2.29 13.55
C VAL A 53 -15.28 2.78 14.67
N PRO A 54 -15.64 3.87 15.37
CA PRO A 54 -14.87 4.31 16.52
C PRO A 54 -14.77 3.21 17.58
N SER A 55 -13.54 2.90 17.99
CA SER A 55 -13.24 1.90 18.98
C SER A 55 -13.30 2.49 20.40
N PRO A 56 -14.03 1.88 21.36
CA PRO A 56 -14.06 2.33 22.74
C PRO A 56 -12.87 1.83 23.57
N LEU A 57 -12.01 0.98 23.00
CA LEU A 57 -10.96 0.28 23.75
C LEU A 57 -9.72 1.17 24.00
N PRO A 58 -8.99 0.94 25.11
CA PRO A 58 -7.67 1.53 25.35
C PRO A 58 -6.64 1.16 24.26
N LEU A 59 -5.66 2.06 24.01
CA LEU A 59 -4.63 1.89 22.96
C LEU A 59 -3.75 0.65 23.15
N ASP A 60 -3.57 0.22 24.40
CA ASP A 60 -2.78 -0.93 24.82
C ASP A 60 -3.58 -2.24 24.90
N GLU A 61 -4.83 -2.26 24.43
CA GLU A 61 -5.66 -3.46 24.32
C GLU A 61 -5.90 -3.85 22.85
N ARG A 62 -6.08 -5.15 22.60
CA ARG A 62 -6.44 -5.63 21.26
C ARG A 62 -7.88 -5.29 20.95
N ASP A 63 -8.11 -4.71 19.78
CA ASP A 63 -9.44 -4.50 19.23
C ASP A 63 -9.74 -5.57 18.19
N LEU A 64 -10.34 -6.66 18.65
CA LEU A 64 -10.67 -7.81 17.79
C LEU A 64 -11.68 -7.45 16.70
N ALA A 65 -12.52 -6.44 16.91
CA ALA A 65 -13.43 -5.98 15.87
C ALA A 65 -12.64 -5.28 14.77
N ASN A 66 -11.74 -4.35 15.14
CA ASN A 66 -10.90 -3.66 14.16
C ASN A 66 -9.98 -4.63 13.40
N GLU A 67 -9.33 -5.54 14.11
CA GLU A 67 -8.51 -6.60 13.49
C GLU A 67 -9.32 -7.39 12.46
N SER A 68 -10.57 -7.74 12.76
CA SER A 68 -11.44 -8.46 11.82
C SER A 68 -11.79 -7.68 10.54
N PHE A 69 -11.80 -6.34 10.60
CA PHE A 69 -12.00 -5.50 9.41
C PHE A 69 -10.79 -5.56 8.47
N PHE A 70 -9.58 -5.48 9.01
CA PHE A 70 -8.34 -5.70 8.24
C PHE A 70 -8.29 -7.13 7.69
N GLU A 71 -8.64 -8.14 8.50
CA GLU A 71 -8.70 -9.52 8.03
C GLU A 71 -9.67 -9.71 6.86
N TYR A 72 -10.80 -8.98 6.82
CA TYR A 72 -11.72 -9.06 5.69
C TYR A 72 -11.08 -8.64 4.37
N GLY A 73 -10.28 -7.56 4.39
CA GLY A 73 -9.54 -7.07 3.22
C GLY A 73 -8.64 -8.15 2.62
N SER A 74 -7.79 -8.76 3.45
CA SER A 74 -6.85 -9.81 3.02
C SER A 74 -7.51 -11.16 2.70
N ARG A 75 -8.59 -11.53 3.41
CA ARG A 75 -9.27 -12.83 3.23
C ARG A 75 -10.24 -12.85 2.06
N VAL A 76 -10.91 -11.73 1.79
CA VAL A 76 -12.06 -11.68 0.87
C VAL A 76 -11.98 -10.49 -0.09
N GLY A 77 -11.68 -9.30 0.43
CA GLY A 77 -11.69 -8.05 -0.33
C GLY A 77 -10.77 -8.06 -1.54
N VAL A 78 -9.51 -8.44 -1.33
CA VAL A 78 -8.46 -8.42 -2.37
C VAL A 78 -8.81 -9.31 -3.57
N TRP A 79 -9.37 -10.50 -3.32
CA TRP A 79 -9.76 -11.43 -4.38
C TRP A 79 -10.94 -10.90 -5.19
N ARG A 80 -11.96 -10.37 -4.50
CA ARG A 80 -13.12 -9.76 -5.17
C ARG A 80 -12.72 -8.56 -6.03
N ILE A 81 -11.79 -7.73 -5.54
CA ILE A 81 -11.27 -6.58 -6.30
C ILE A 81 -10.56 -7.07 -7.56
N MET A 82 -9.63 -8.03 -7.43
CA MET A 82 -8.91 -8.58 -8.58
C MET A 82 -9.86 -9.27 -9.59
N ASP A 83 -10.94 -9.90 -9.14
CA ASP A 83 -11.94 -10.50 -10.03
C ASP A 83 -12.71 -9.42 -10.82
N ILE A 84 -13.12 -8.33 -10.17
CA ILE A 84 -13.81 -7.20 -10.83
C ILE A 84 -12.87 -6.51 -11.83
N LEU A 85 -11.63 -6.24 -11.44
CA LEU A 85 -10.62 -5.67 -12.34
C LEU A 85 -10.42 -6.54 -13.59
N GLY A 86 -10.32 -7.86 -13.39
CA GLY A 86 -10.23 -8.83 -14.48
C GLY A 86 -11.47 -8.85 -15.38
N GLN A 87 -12.68 -8.79 -14.80
CA GLN A 87 -13.94 -8.74 -15.56
C GLN A 87 -13.98 -7.56 -16.53
N TYR A 88 -13.51 -6.39 -16.11
CA TYR A 88 -13.51 -5.18 -16.93
C TYR A 88 -12.18 -4.94 -17.68
N ARG A 89 -11.20 -5.86 -17.54
CA ARG A 89 -9.86 -5.75 -18.13
C ARG A 89 -9.17 -4.43 -17.77
N VAL A 90 -9.33 -3.99 -16.53
CA VAL A 90 -8.72 -2.77 -16.01
C VAL A 90 -7.42 -3.14 -15.30
N PRO A 91 -6.24 -2.71 -15.80
CA PRO A 91 -5.01 -2.84 -15.05
C PRO A 91 -5.04 -1.91 -13.83
N ALA A 92 -4.38 -2.32 -12.75
CA ALA A 92 -4.27 -1.56 -11.52
C ALA A 92 -2.85 -1.65 -10.97
N THR A 93 -2.51 -0.69 -10.13
CA THR A 93 -1.26 -0.66 -9.38
C THR A 93 -1.56 -0.97 -7.91
N PHE A 94 -0.96 -2.03 -7.40
CA PHE A 94 -1.12 -2.47 -6.02
C PHE A 94 -0.03 -1.89 -5.15
N PHE A 95 -0.41 -1.04 -4.19
CA PHE A 95 0.49 -0.44 -3.21
C PHE A 95 0.61 -1.40 -2.03
N CYS A 96 1.69 -2.18 -2.01
CA CYS A 96 1.82 -3.31 -1.09
C CYS A 96 2.81 -3.00 0.04
N CYS A 97 2.36 -3.15 1.29
CA CYS A 97 3.27 -3.26 2.42
C CYS A 97 3.94 -4.64 2.39
N ALA A 98 5.25 -4.68 2.59
CA ALA A 98 5.99 -5.92 2.47
C ALA A 98 5.56 -6.99 3.49
N LEU A 99 5.31 -6.59 4.75
CA LEU A 99 4.87 -7.52 5.80
C LEU A 99 3.49 -8.14 5.51
N ALA A 100 2.58 -7.38 4.87
CA ALA A 100 1.27 -7.90 4.46
C ALA A 100 1.42 -9.03 3.42
N LEU A 101 2.35 -8.87 2.45
CA LEU A 101 2.67 -9.92 1.48
C LEU A 101 3.39 -11.12 2.10
N GLU A 102 4.27 -10.90 3.09
CA GLU A 102 4.91 -11.99 3.84
C GLU A 102 3.88 -12.87 4.57
N ARG A 103 2.84 -12.24 5.15
CA ARG A 103 1.77 -12.94 5.88
C ARG A 103 0.75 -13.62 4.98
N ASN A 104 0.53 -13.11 3.77
CA ASN A 104 -0.33 -13.72 2.77
C ASN A 104 0.44 -14.01 1.47
N PRO A 105 1.24 -15.09 1.44
CA PRO A 105 2.17 -15.36 0.34
C PRO A 105 1.49 -15.70 -1.00
N GLN A 106 0.16 -15.84 -1.01
CA GLN A 106 -0.61 -16.11 -2.24
C GLN A 106 -0.94 -14.84 -3.01
N VAL A 107 -1.06 -13.68 -2.33
CA VAL A 107 -1.55 -12.44 -2.95
C VAL A 107 -0.51 -11.84 -3.90
N GLY A 108 0.75 -11.72 -3.46
CA GLY A 108 1.82 -11.13 -4.26
C GLY A 108 1.99 -11.78 -5.64
N PRO A 109 2.18 -13.12 -5.73
CA PRO A 109 2.26 -13.82 -7.01
C PRO A 109 0.99 -13.70 -7.85
N GLU A 110 -0.19 -13.65 -7.22
CA GLU A 110 -1.45 -13.52 -7.94
C GLU A 110 -1.61 -12.14 -8.61
N ILE A 111 -1.22 -11.07 -7.91
CA ILE A 111 -1.21 -9.69 -8.47
C ILE A 111 -0.40 -9.67 -9.78
N VAL A 112 0.83 -10.20 -9.74
CA VAL A 112 1.71 -10.30 -10.90
C VAL A 112 1.11 -11.20 -11.98
N ARG A 113 0.61 -12.39 -11.62
CA ARG A 113 0.01 -13.34 -12.55
C ARG A 113 -1.19 -12.74 -13.31
N ARG A 114 -1.96 -11.85 -12.66
CA ARG A 114 -3.10 -11.15 -13.28
C ARG A 114 -2.70 -9.90 -14.08
N GLY A 115 -1.41 -9.58 -14.17
CA GLY A 115 -0.89 -8.48 -14.97
C GLY A 115 -1.06 -7.11 -14.30
N HIS A 116 -1.16 -7.07 -12.97
CA HIS A 116 -1.17 -5.83 -12.21
C HIS A 116 0.24 -5.45 -11.75
N GLU A 117 0.49 -4.15 -11.57
CA GLU A 117 1.77 -3.65 -11.08
C GLU A 117 1.86 -3.82 -9.56
N VAL A 118 3.04 -4.20 -9.05
CA VAL A 118 3.37 -4.17 -7.62
C VAL A 118 4.21 -2.93 -7.30
N PHE A 119 3.73 -2.11 -6.40
CA PHE A 119 4.32 -0.83 -5.98
C PHE A 119 4.70 -0.89 -4.51
N GLY A 120 5.82 -0.26 -4.13
CA GLY A 120 6.29 -0.28 -2.75
C GLY A 120 5.44 0.62 -1.85
N HIS A 121 4.88 0.05 -0.78
CA HIS A 121 4.15 0.81 0.24
C HIS A 121 4.76 0.65 1.66
N GLY A 122 6.08 0.68 1.76
CA GLY A 122 6.78 0.46 3.04
C GLY A 122 6.96 -1.01 3.39
N TYR A 123 7.77 -1.26 4.44
CA TYR A 123 7.87 -2.61 5.02
C TYR A 123 6.64 -2.88 5.89
N ARG A 124 6.26 -1.90 6.71
CA ARG A 124 5.03 -1.83 7.49
C ARG A 124 4.20 -0.62 7.09
N TRP A 125 2.93 -0.64 7.47
CA TRP A 125 2.05 0.52 7.37
C TRP A 125 2.16 1.42 8.61
N GLU A 126 3.20 2.24 8.65
CA GLU A 126 3.56 3.09 9.80
C GLU A 126 4.01 4.49 9.33
N GLU A 127 4.24 5.41 10.27
CA GLU A 127 4.61 6.78 9.95
C GLU A 127 6.12 6.96 9.79
N TYR A 128 6.59 6.88 8.55
CA TYR A 128 8.00 6.95 8.21
C TYR A 128 8.61 8.32 8.55
N TYR A 129 7.81 9.39 8.53
CA TYR A 129 8.27 10.73 8.93
C TYR A 129 8.71 10.83 10.41
N LYS A 130 8.40 9.83 11.25
CA LYS A 130 8.87 9.77 12.65
C LYS A 130 10.22 9.07 12.79
N MET A 131 10.69 8.39 11.75
CA MET A 131 11.96 7.64 11.77
C MET A 131 13.14 8.57 11.52
N ASP A 132 14.31 8.19 12.05
CA ASP A 132 15.55 8.77 11.57
C ASP A 132 15.91 8.21 10.17
N ARG A 133 16.78 8.94 9.47
CA ARG A 133 17.14 8.66 8.07
C ARG A 133 17.76 7.27 7.86
N ASP A 134 18.49 6.74 8.84
CA ASP A 134 19.18 5.47 8.68
C ASP A 134 18.21 4.31 8.92
N THR A 135 17.32 4.44 9.92
CA THR A 135 16.21 3.51 10.15
C THR A 135 15.26 3.45 8.95
N GLU A 136 14.82 4.59 8.42
CA GLU A 136 13.97 4.65 7.23
C GLU A 136 14.65 4.00 6.01
N ARG A 137 15.94 4.29 5.78
CA ARG A 137 16.68 3.70 4.65
C ARG A 137 16.71 2.18 4.73
N GLU A 138 16.96 1.64 5.91
CA GLU A 138 16.97 0.20 6.12
C GLU A 138 15.57 -0.41 5.95
N ALA A 139 14.53 0.27 6.43
CA ALA A 139 13.14 -0.15 6.23
C ALA A 139 12.76 -0.20 4.74
N ILE A 140 13.16 0.80 3.94
CA ILE A 140 12.98 0.81 2.47
C ILE A 140 13.74 -0.36 1.84
N ARG A 141 15.02 -0.56 2.20
CA ARG A 141 15.84 -1.67 1.68
C ARG A 141 15.18 -3.03 1.94
N LYS A 142 14.73 -3.25 3.18
CA LYS A 142 14.05 -4.48 3.60
C LYS A 142 12.73 -4.69 2.87
N ALA A 143 11.93 -3.64 2.71
CA ALA A 143 10.68 -3.69 1.97
C ALA A 143 10.90 -4.10 0.51
N VAL A 144 11.85 -3.46 -0.17
CA VAL A 144 12.16 -3.75 -1.58
C VAL A 144 12.63 -5.20 -1.74
N GLU A 145 13.49 -5.69 -0.86
CA GLU A 145 13.96 -7.09 -0.87
C GLU A 145 12.80 -8.08 -0.66
N SER A 146 11.96 -7.81 0.34
CA SER A 146 10.83 -8.67 0.68
C SER A 146 9.75 -8.70 -0.40
N ILE A 147 9.39 -7.54 -0.96
CA ILE A 147 8.44 -7.45 -2.09
C ILE A 147 9.02 -8.23 -3.29
N THR A 148 10.29 -8.00 -3.65
CA THR A 148 10.93 -8.73 -4.75
C THR A 148 10.84 -10.25 -4.54
N ARG A 149 11.07 -10.73 -3.32
CA ARG A 149 11.02 -12.16 -2.98
C ARG A 149 9.60 -12.71 -3.03
N THR A 150 8.60 -11.96 -2.57
CA THR A 150 7.21 -12.42 -2.43
C THR A 150 6.42 -12.32 -3.73
N THR A 151 6.81 -11.44 -4.66
CA THR A 151 6.11 -11.26 -5.94
C THR A 151 6.91 -11.77 -7.14
N GLY A 152 8.23 -11.90 -7.00
CA GLY A 152 9.15 -12.20 -8.11
C GLY A 152 9.56 -10.95 -8.89
N GLU A 153 9.01 -9.78 -8.58
CA GLU A 153 9.29 -8.52 -9.27
C GLU A 153 9.74 -7.43 -8.30
N ARG A 154 10.78 -6.69 -8.68
CA ARG A 154 11.25 -5.55 -7.90
C ARG A 154 10.28 -4.37 -8.07
N PRO A 155 9.77 -3.75 -6.99
CA PRO A 155 8.93 -2.56 -7.10
C PRO A 155 9.75 -1.39 -7.67
N LEU A 156 9.19 -0.68 -8.66
CA LEU A 156 9.84 0.45 -9.33
C LEU A 156 9.33 1.81 -8.86
N GLY A 157 8.17 1.85 -8.21
CA GLY A 157 7.66 3.03 -7.55
C GLY A 157 7.48 2.83 -6.05
N TRP A 158 7.32 3.94 -5.34
CA TRP A 158 7.30 4.00 -3.89
C TRP A 158 6.32 5.05 -3.37
N TYR A 159 5.54 4.70 -2.36
CA TYR A 159 4.64 5.59 -1.63
C TYR A 159 4.70 5.23 -0.15
N THR A 160 4.98 6.19 0.73
CA THR A 160 4.92 6.02 2.19
C THR A 160 4.32 7.28 2.82
N ARG A 161 3.85 7.14 4.06
CA ARG A 161 3.28 8.24 4.83
C ARG A 161 4.27 8.82 5.82
#